data_AF-A0A8J2RLK8-F1
#
_entry.id   AF-A0A8J2RLK8-F1
#
_cell.length_a   1.000
_cell.length_b   1.000
_cell.length_c   1.000
_cell.angle_alpha   90.00
_cell.angle_beta   90.00
_cell.angle_gamma   90.00
#
_symmetry.space_group_name_H-M   'P 1'
#
loop_
_entity.id
_entity.type
_entity.pdbx_description
1 polymer ?
#
loop_
_entity_poly.entity_id
_entity_poly.type
_entity_poly.pdbx_seq_one_letter_code
_entity_poly.pdbx_strand_id
1 'polypeptide(L)'
;MNSLAAMKLSPYYKVLEEEALIWEENLNEIHDLFDLWKDVQGRWEIFSENTDIKALLPVQTSLYKSISSDFLKLMKKVKKSPMVLDVLNINGAQSTLQDLADRLGILGEYLERNNIVGSVEDLVEGEGEVALGEYLERERAAFPRFYFVGDDDLLEIIENSKNIPQLQKHFKKMFAGVSSILLNEENNIVLGIASGEGEKVEFITPVSTIEYPKTSDWLTQVEKEMRVTLAQHLADSVQDIRQFKEGVIDQPAFMSWCDKYEAQIVVLAAQIMWSEDVEAALQAVSTAGDNSLDPVRRVLSQGESILVALIYSVLQKQPHLRRRKLELLINEFLHQIIQTCKIIRSRITHPKASEWLCQMRFYFDPKQTDTLKQLSIKMEHAKFHYGFEYLGVQDRLVQTQLTDRCYLAMTQALESRLGGCLFGPAGTGKTESVKALGHQLGRFVFFFNCNDTFDFQAMGRIFVGLCQV
;
A
#
# COMPACT_ATOMS: atom_id res chain seq x y z
N MET A 1 9.30 33.71 -38.60
CA MET A 1 9.97 33.08 -39.75
C MET A 1 9.02 32.80 -40.93
N ASN A 2 7.92 32.05 -40.75
CA ASN A 2 6.99 31.68 -41.85
C ASN A 2 6.44 32.88 -42.66
N SER A 3 6.14 34.01 -42.02
CA SER A 3 5.64 35.21 -42.72
C SER A 3 6.72 35.89 -43.57
N LEU A 4 7.99 35.89 -43.13
CA LEU A 4 9.12 36.42 -43.91
C LEU A 4 9.40 35.54 -45.14
N ALA A 5 9.30 34.21 -44.98
CA ALA A 5 9.38 33.26 -46.09
C ALA A 5 8.24 33.47 -47.11
N ALA A 6 7.02 33.76 -46.63
CA ALA A 6 5.89 34.10 -47.50
C ALA A 6 6.05 35.47 -48.19
N MET A 7 6.67 36.45 -47.52
CA MET A 7 6.94 37.79 -48.09
C MET A 7 7.90 37.76 -49.28
N LYS A 8 8.81 36.77 -49.35
CA LYS A 8 9.71 36.56 -50.50
C LYS A 8 8.96 36.30 -51.82
N LEU A 9 7.71 35.83 -51.76
CA LEU A 9 6.85 35.57 -52.92
C LEU A 9 6.08 36.82 -53.39
N SER A 10 6.18 37.93 -52.65
CA SER A 10 5.48 39.18 -52.98
C SER A 10 6.15 39.92 -54.14
N PRO A 11 5.40 40.46 -55.10
CA PRO A 11 5.95 41.26 -56.20
C PRO A 11 6.66 42.55 -55.74
N TYR A 12 6.44 42.98 -54.48
CA TYR A 12 7.07 44.17 -53.89
C TYR A 12 8.30 43.85 -53.01
N TYR A 13 8.74 42.59 -52.93
CA TYR A 13 9.81 42.15 -52.04
C TYR A 13 11.14 42.87 -52.26
N LYS A 14 11.48 43.22 -53.51
CA LYS A 14 12.73 43.93 -53.85
C LYS A 14 12.95 45.25 -53.10
N VAL A 15 11.87 45.89 -52.63
CA VAL A 15 11.97 47.15 -51.87
C VAL A 15 12.36 46.90 -50.41
N LEU A 16 12.03 45.72 -49.88
CA LEU A 16 12.22 45.33 -48.48
C LEU A 16 13.28 44.24 -48.31
N GLU A 17 14.00 43.89 -49.38
CA GLU A 17 14.89 42.73 -49.43
C GLU A 17 16.02 42.83 -48.41
N GLU A 18 16.66 44.00 -48.29
CA GLU A 18 17.73 44.23 -47.31
C GLU A 18 17.22 44.10 -45.86
N GLU A 19 16.10 44.73 -45.52
CA GLU A 19 15.53 44.65 -44.17
C GLU A 19 15.03 43.24 -43.84
N ALA A 20 14.41 42.56 -44.82
CA ALA A 20 13.88 41.21 -44.63
C ALA A 20 14.99 40.18 -44.39
N LEU A 21 16.13 40.31 -45.07
CA LEU A 21 17.29 39.45 -44.86
C LEU A 21 17.91 39.65 -43.47
N ILE A 22 18.08 40.91 -43.03
CA ILE A 22 18.59 41.22 -41.69
C ILE A 22 17.67 40.62 -40.60
N TRP A 23 16.35 40.72 -40.78
CA TRP A 23 15.41 40.11 -39.84
C TRP A 23 15.39 38.58 -39.91
N GLU A 24 15.63 37.98 -41.06
CA GLU A 24 15.75 36.52 -41.20
C GLU A 24 17.00 36.00 -40.49
N GLU A 25 18.16 36.65 -40.66
CA GLU A 25 19.39 36.33 -39.95
C GLU A 25 19.21 36.47 -38.44
N ASN A 26 18.73 37.64 -37.97
CA ASN A 26 18.48 37.87 -36.55
C ASN A 26 17.50 36.86 -35.95
N LEU A 27 16.43 36.47 -36.66
CA LEU A 27 15.46 35.51 -36.15
C LEU A 27 15.99 34.08 -36.10
N ASN A 28 16.87 33.69 -37.04
CA ASN A 28 17.54 32.39 -36.99
C ASN A 28 18.52 32.34 -35.81
N GLU A 29 19.35 33.37 -35.63
CA GLU A 29 20.27 33.42 -34.48
C GLU A 29 19.52 33.43 -33.13
N ILE A 30 18.37 34.12 -33.06
CA ILE A 30 17.50 34.11 -31.89
C ILE A 30 16.92 32.70 -31.65
N HIS A 31 16.52 31.99 -32.70
CA HIS A 31 15.97 30.64 -32.58
C HIS A 31 17.01 29.67 -32.02
N ASP A 32 18.20 29.65 -32.61
CA ASP A 32 19.32 28.80 -32.18
C ASP A 32 19.72 29.12 -30.74
N LEU A 33 19.76 30.41 -30.38
CA LEU A 33 20.07 30.87 -29.03
C LEU A 33 19.03 30.37 -28.02
N PHE A 34 17.73 30.46 -28.33
CA PHE A 34 16.67 30.05 -27.42
C PHE A 34 16.56 28.54 -27.28
N ASP A 35 16.81 27.77 -28.34
CA ASP A 35 16.81 26.30 -28.26
C ASP A 35 17.94 25.83 -27.34
N LEU A 36 19.14 26.37 -27.53
CA LEU A 36 20.29 26.09 -26.66
C LEU A 36 20.05 26.53 -25.22
N TRP A 37 19.42 27.70 -25.03
CA TRP A 37 19.11 28.21 -23.70
C TRP A 37 18.08 27.33 -22.99
N LYS A 38 17.02 26.93 -23.68
CA LYS A 38 15.98 26.05 -23.13
C LYS A 38 16.59 24.74 -22.66
N ASP A 39 17.49 24.15 -23.46
CA ASP A 39 18.22 22.94 -23.10
C ASP A 39 19.09 23.14 -21.85
N VAL A 40 19.93 24.19 -21.82
CA VAL A 40 20.78 24.51 -20.66
C VAL A 40 19.95 24.76 -19.40
N GLN A 41 18.83 25.47 -19.50
CA GLN A 41 17.98 25.79 -18.36
C GLN A 41 17.29 24.53 -17.80
N GLY A 42 16.74 23.68 -18.68
CA GLY A 42 16.11 22.42 -18.27
C GLY A 42 17.11 21.51 -17.54
N ARG A 43 18.30 21.32 -18.12
CA ARG A 43 19.38 20.54 -17.48
C ARG A 43 19.84 21.16 -16.16
N TRP A 44 19.93 22.49 -16.07
CA TRP A 44 20.41 23.17 -14.87
C TRP A 44 19.44 23.04 -13.68
N GLU A 45 18.12 23.08 -13.92
CA GLU A 45 17.07 23.05 -12.90
C GLU A 45 17.02 21.70 -12.15
N ILE A 46 17.16 20.58 -12.87
CA ILE A 46 17.18 19.20 -12.32
C ILE A 46 18.21 19.03 -11.19
N PHE A 47 19.40 19.59 -11.36
CA PHE A 47 20.48 19.53 -10.36
C PHE A 47 20.35 20.58 -9.26
N SER A 48 19.56 21.64 -9.46
CA SER A 48 19.38 22.70 -8.47
C SER A 48 18.52 22.20 -7.31
N GLU A 49 17.45 21.48 -7.61
CA GLU A 49 16.42 21.06 -6.65
C GLU A 49 16.82 19.80 -5.86
N ASN A 50 17.61 18.89 -6.44
CA ASN A 50 17.96 17.62 -5.80
C ASN A 50 19.16 17.72 -4.84
N THR A 51 18.91 17.77 -3.53
CA THR A 51 19.94 17.77 -2.48
C THR A 51 20.63 16.41 -2.28
N ASP A 52 19.94 15.31 -2.56
CA ASP A 52 20.48 13.96 -2.37
C ASP A 52 21.47 13.54 -3.46
N ILE A 53 21.26 14.00 -4.71
CA ILE A 53 22.24 13.84 -5.80
C ILE A 53 23.56 14.55 -5.46
N LYS A 54 23.47 15.73 -4.80
CA LYS A 54 24.65 16.49 -4.36
C LYS A 54 25.45 15.77 -3.25
N ALA A 55 24.78 14.96 -2.43
CA ALA A 55 25.41 14.15 -1.40
C ALA A 55 26.08 12.89 -1.97
N LEU A 56 25.49 12.29 -3.01
CA LEU A 56 25.97 11.07 -3.65
C LEU A 56 27.20 11.29 -4.56
N LEU A 57 27.38 12.48 -5.15
CA LEU A 57 28.47 12.78 -6.10
C LEU A 57 29.22 14.09 -5.78
N PRO A 58 30.14 14.10 -4.80
CA PRO A 58 30.81 15.32 -4.33
C PRO A 58 31.72 15.97 -5.38
N VAL A 59 32.37 15.20 -6.25
CA VAL A 59 33.22 15.73 -7.34
C VAL A 59 32.36 16.45 -8.39
N GLN A 60 31.22 15.88 -8.77
CA GLN A 60 30.31 16.45 -9.76
C GLN A 60 29.52 17.65 -9.22
N THR A 61 29.25 17.67 -7.92
CA THR A 61 28.68 18.84 -7.24
C THR A 61 29.57 20.07 -7.36
N SER A 62 30.90 19.90 -7.40
CA SER A 62 31.82 21.04 -7.58
C SER A 62 31.79 21.60 -9.02
N LEU A 63 31.68 20.72 -10.02
CA LEU A 63 31.50 21.08 -11.42
C LEU A 63 30.17 21.78 -11.64
N TYR A 64 29.07 21.23 -11.11
CA TYR A 64 27.75 21.85 -11.17
C TYR A 64 27.72 23.23 -10.49
N LYS A 65 28.38 23.42 -9.35
CA LYS A 65 28.50 24.74 -8.70
C LYS A 65 29.20 25.76 -9.59
N SER A 66 30.23 25.34 -10.33
CA SER A 66 30.91 26.20 -11.31
C SER A 66 29.97 26.58 -12.45
N ILE A 67 29.29 25.60 -13.06
CA ILE A 67 28.32 25.78 -14.15
C ILE A 67 27.18 26.72 -13.70
N SER A 68 26.62 26.47 -12.52
CA SER A 68 25.56 27.28 -11.92
C SER A 68 26.01 28.72 -11.67
N SER A 69 27.24 28.93 -11.22
CA SER A 69 27.77 30.29 -11.05
C SER A 69 27.86 31.04 -12.37
N ASP A 70 28.24 30.37 -13.46
CA ASP A 70 28.41 31.01 -14.77
C ASP A 70 27.07 31.25 -15.47
N PHE A 71 26.13 30.31 -15.35
CA PHE A 71 24.74 30.50 -15.79
C PHE A 71 24.06 31.66 -15.03
N LEU A 72 24.20 31.75 -13.70
CA LEU A 72 23.65 32.85 -12.92
C LEU A 72 24.28 34.21 -13.25
N LYS A 73 25.57 34.25 -13.63
CA LYS A 73 26.21 35.47 -14.14
C LYS A 73 25.60 35.91 -15.48
N LEU A 74 25.33 34.97 -16.38
CA LEU A 74 24.64 35.24 -17.64
C LEU A 74 23.22 35.77 -17.38
N MET A 75 22.45 35.09 -16.53
CA MET A 75 21.09 35.51 -16.14
C MET A 75 21.05 36.90 -15.49
N LYS A 76 22.08 37.29 -14.73
CA LYS A 76 22.21 38.65 -14.19
C LYS A 76 22.41 39.71 -15.28
N LYS A 77 23.16 39.40 -16.34
CA LYS A 77 23.33 40.30 -17.50
C LYS A 77 22.01 40.43 -18.26
N VAL A 78 21.31 39.33 -18.48
CA VAL A 78 20.00 39.27 -19.16
C VAL A 78 18.95 40.06 -18.37
N LYS A 79 18.93 39.93 -17.04
CA LYS A 79 18.04 40.72 -16.18
C LYS A 79 18.30 42.23 -16.26
N LYS A 80 19.53 42.65 -16.57
CA LYS A 80 19.91 44.06 -16.72
C LYS A 80 19.43 44.66 -18.05
N SER A 81 19.38 43.86 -19.11
CA SER A 81 18.92 44.25 -20.45
C SER A 81 18.01 43.15 -21.01
N PRO A 82 16.71 43.16 -20.71
CA PRO A 82 15.79 42.06 -21.03
C PRO A 82 15.32 42.05 -22.49
N MET A 83 15.72 43.01 -23.32
CA MET A 83 15.35 43.02 -24.73
C MET A 83 16.13 41.94 -25.50
N VAL A 84 15.42 41.14 -26.30
CA VAL A 84 15.98 39.97 -27.01
C VAL A 84 17.15 40.36 -27.92
N LEU A 85 17.06 41.50 -28.61
CA LEU A 85 18.15 42.00 -29.47
C LEU A 85 19.38 42.44 -28.67
N ASP A 86 19.19 42.95 -27.45
CA ASP A 86 20.30 43.29 -26.55
C ASP A 86 20.97 42.03 -26.00
N VAL A 87 20.17 40.98 -25.75
CA VAL A 87 20.64 39.67 -25.30
C VAL A 87 21.46 38.97 -26.38
N LEU A 88 21.04 39.05 -27.65
CA LEU A 88 21.80 38.57 -28.81
C LEU A 88 23.16 39.28 -28.92
N ASN A 89 23.19 40.59 -28.66
CA ASN A 89 24.40 41.41 -28.69
C ASN A 89 25.32 41.26 -27.47
N ILE A 90 24.99 40.38 -26.51
CA ILE A 90 25.91 40.09 -25.41
C ILE A 90 27.10 39.30 -25.98
N ASN A 91 28.28 39.94 -25.99
CA ASN A 91 29.52 39.33 -26.47
C ASN A 91 29.72 37.92 -25.91
N GLY A 92 29.71 36.93 -26.80
CA GLY A 92 29.97 35.54 -26.50
C GLY A 92 28.83 34.79 -25.79
N ALA A 93 27.60 35.33 -25.71
CA ALA A 93 26.48 34.65 -25.05
C ALA A 93 26.22 33.25 -25.64
N GLN A 94 26.20 33.13 -26.96
CA GLN A 94 26.04 31.85 -27.66
C GLN A 94 27.20 30.89 -27.37
N SER A 95 28.45 31.35 -27.42
CA SER A 95 29.62 30.55 -27.05
C SER A 95 29.62 30.12 -25.58
N THR A 96 29.10 30.97 -24.69
CA THR A 96 29.01 30.65 -23.25
C THR A 96 27.91 29.62 -23.01
N LEU A 97 26.76 29.75 -23.67
CA LEU A 97 25.69 28.76 -23.62
C LEU A 97 26.13 27.43 -24.24
N GLN A 98 26.93 27.45 -25.30
CA GLN A 98 27.48 26.24 -25.91
C GLN A 98 28.46 25.54 -24.96
N ASP A 99 29.40 26.28 -24.36
CA ASP A 99 30.33 25.73 -23.36
C ASP A 99 29.59 25.20 -22.11
N LEU A 100 28.51 25.86 -21.69
CA LEU A 100 27.65 25.37 -20.61
C LEU A 100 26.91 24.09 -21.02
N ALA A 101 26.36 24.03 -22.25
CA ALA A 101 25.69 22.86 -22.79
C ALA A 101 26.65 21.67 -22.90
N ASP A 102 27.87 21.88 -23.42
CA ASP A 102 28.89 20.85 -23.56
C ASP A 102 29.33 20.31 -22.19
N ARG A 103 29.55 21.20 -21.21
CA ARG A 103 29.92 20.81 -19.84
C ARG A 103 28.79 20.09 -19.10
N LEU A 104 27.54 20.49 -19.32
CA LEU A 104 26.36 19.79 -18.81
C LEU A 104 26.16 18.45 -19.53
N GLY A 105 26.49 18.36 -20.81
CA GLY A 105 26.49 17.13 -21.60
C GLY A 105 27.50 16.11 -21.08
N ILE A 106 28.73 16.53 -20.79
CA ILE A 106 29.74 15.68 -20.14
C ILE A 106 29.24 15.20 -18.77
N LEU A 107 28.62 16.08 -17.98
CA LEU A 107 28.05 15.68 -16.70
C LEU A 107 26.95 14.60 -16.88
N GLY A 108 26.15 14.73 -17.94
CA GLY A 108 25.18 13.74 -18.38
C GLY A 108 25.80 12.39 -18.75
N GLU A 109 26.81 12.37 -19.63
CA GLU A 109 27.46 11.12 -20.09
C GLU A 109 28.12 10.36 -18.93
N TYR A 110 28.63 11.09 -17.93
CA TYR A 110 29.19 10.47 -16.73
C TYR A 110 28.11 9.85 -15.82
N LEU A 111 26.88 10.37 -15.86
CA LEU A 111 25.75 9.82 -15.11
C LEU A 111 25.16 8.59 -15.80
N GLU A 112 25.12 8.58 -17.13
CA GLU A 112 24.87 7.38 -17.95
C GLU A 112 25.83 6.24 -17.62
N ARG A 113 27.15 6.52 -17.66
CA ARG A 113 28.18 5.49 -17.43
C ARG A 113 28.18 4.87 -16.05
N ASN A 114 27.64 5.57 -15.05
CA ASN A 114 27.55 5.08 -13.68
C ASN A 114 26.16 4.49 -13.35
N ASN A 115 25.26 4.30 -14.34
CA ASN A 115 23.87 3.87 -14.12
C ASN A 115 23.10 4.77 -13.13
N ILE A 116 23.35 6.08 -13.17
CA ILE A 116 22.69 7.06 -12.29
C ILE A 116 21.58 7.80 -13.06
N VAL A 117 21.70 7.95 -14.38
CA VAL A 117 20.70 8.56 -15.27
C VAL A 117 20.74 7.82 -16.62
N GLY A 118 19.63 7.69 -17.36
CA GLY A 118 19.59 7.18 -18.73
C GLY A 118 20.22 8.11 -19.78
N SER A 119 20.06 7.79 -21.07
CA SER A 119 20.76 8.48 -22.16
C SER A 119 20.48 10.00 -22.26
N VAL A 120 21.52 10.79 -22.47
CA VAL A 120 21.58 12.26 -22.42
C VAL A 120 20.90 12.91 -23.63
N GLU A 121 20.83 12.19 -24.74
CA GLU A 121 20.16 12.64 -25.96
C GLU A 121 18.63 12.65 -25.82
N ASP A 122 18.07 11.88 -24.87
CA ASP A 122 16.64 11.85 -24.57
C ASP A 122 16.21 13.02 -23.62
N LEU A 123 17.15 13.86 -23.17
CA LEU A 123 16.93 14.88 -22.13
C LEU A 123 16.31 16.21 -22.61
N VAL A 124 16.16 16.45 -23.91
CA VAL A 124 15.94 17.83 -24.44
C VAL A 124 14.47 18.18 -24.71
N GLU A 125 13.56 17.21 -24.89
CA GLU A 125 12.17 17.52 -25.28
C GLU A 125 11.07 17.26 -24.23
N GLY A 126 11.34 16.68 -23.05
CA GLY A 126 10.25 16.56 -22.06
C GLY A 126 10.48 15.91 -20.70
N GLU A 127 11.68 15.46 -20.33
CA GLU A 127 11.77 14.39 -19.32
C GLU A 127 12.71 14.66 -18.12
N GLY A 128 12.44 15.72 -17.36
CA GLY A 128 12.83 15.73 -15.93
C GLY A 128 12.15 14.60 -15.14
N GLU A 129 11.05 14.05 -15.68
CA GLU A 129 10.25 12.97 -15.11
C GLU A 129 10.92 11.59 -15.21
N VAL A 130 11.84 11.32 -16.14
CA VAL A 130 12.39 9.96 -16.33
C VAL A 130 13.51 9.63 -15.34
N ALA A 131 14.43 10.54 -15.07
CA ALA A 131 15.43 10.36 -14.01
C ALA A 131 14.79 10.28 -12.62
N LEU A 132 13.74 11.07 -12.41
CA LEU A 132 12.90 11.02 -11.21
C LEU A 132 12.12 9.70 -11.14
N GLY A 133 11.58 9.25 -12.27
CA GLY A 133 10.85 8.00 -12.42
C GLY A 133 11.72 6.79 -12.08
N GLU A 134 12.96 6.72 -12.57
CA GLU A 134 13.91 5.65 -12.23
C GLU A 134 14.26 5.63 -10.74
N TYR A 135 14.44 6.80 -10.12
CA TYR A 135 14.68 6.91 -8.69
C TYR A 135 13.46 6.44 -7.87
N LEU A 136 12.26 6.91 -8.23
CA LEU A 136 11.00 6.47 -7.60
C LEU A 136 10.79 4.98 -7.77
N GLU A 137 11.15 4.40 -8.91
CA GLU A 137 11.06 2.96 -9.15
C GLU A 137 12.04 2.16 -8.28
N ARG A 138 13.25 2.68 -8.01
CA ARG A 138 14.19 2.05 -7.06
C ARG A 138 13.64 2.07 -5.64
N GLU A 139 13.06 3.18 -5.19
CA GLU A 139 12.43 3.25 -3.87
C GLU A 139 11.20 2.33 -3.79
N ARG A 140 10.41 2.22 -4.87
CA ARG A 140 9.30 1.26 -4.96
C ARG A 140 9.75 -0.19 -4.89
N ALA A 141 10.83 -0.53 -5.58
CA ALA A 141 11.42 -1.87 -5.49
C ALA A 141 12.00 -2.16 -4.09
N ALA A 142 12.50 -1.15 -3.38
CA ALA A 142 12.97 -1.29 -2.01
C ALA A 142 11.82 -1.50 -1.01
N PHE A 143 10.70 -0.80 -1.19
CA PHE A 143 9.50 -0.98 -0.39
C PHE A 143 8.25 -1.13 -1.28
N PRO A 144 7.81 -2.37 -1.55
CA PRO A 144 6.76 -2.68 -2.51
C PRO A 144 5.40 -1.97 -2.33
N ARG A 145 5.09 -1.48 -1.12
CA ARG A 145 3.83 -0.73 -0.90
C ARG A 145 3.83 0.65 -1.55
N PHE A 146 4.98 1.20 -1.92
CA PHE A 146 5.06 2.46 -2.65
C PHE A 146 4.52 2.36 -4.08
N TYR A 147 4.36 1.16 -4.65
CA TYR A 147 3.67 1.00 -5.94
C TYR A 147 2.21 1.50 -5.91
N PHE A 148 1.58 1.51 -4.72
CA PHE A 148 0.21 1.96 -4.52
C PHE A 148 0.07 3.45 -4.21
N VAL A 149 1.19 4.17 -4.15
CA VAL A 149 1.25 5.60 -3.82
C VAL A 149 1.64 6.40 -5.07
N GLY A 150 0.87 7.43 -5.42
CA GLY A 150 1.16 8.28 -6.59
C GLY A 150 2.54 8.93 -6.53
N ASP A 151 3.04 9.41 -7.66
CA ASP A 151 4.41 9.94 -7.76
C ASP A 151 4.58 11.17 -6.87
N ASP A 152 3.61 12.09 -6.90
CA ASP A 152 3.57 13.27 -6.02
C ASP A 152 3.58 12.90 -4.53
N ASP A 153 2.77 11.91 -4.14
CA ASP A 153 2.69 11.45 -2.76
C ASP A 153 4.00 10.76 -2.33
N LEU A 154 4.63 10.02 -3.23
CA LEU A 154 5.88 9.31 -2.95
C LEU A 154 7.04 10.30 -2.79
N LEU A 155 7.10 11.33 -3.62
CA LEU A 155 8.04 12.43 -3.46
C LEU A 155 7.85 13.11 -2.11
N GLU A 156 6.62 13.39 -1.71
CA GLU A 156 6.33 13.99 -0.42
C GLU A 156 6.77 13.10 0.77
N ILE A 157 6.65 11.77 0.65
CA ILE A 157 7.15 10.81 1.64
C ILE A 157 8.69 10.85 1.74
N ILE A 158 9.37 10.98 0.60
CA ILE A 158 10.84 10.99 0.53
C ILE A 158 11.38 12.32 1.07
N GLU A 159 10.81 13.45 0.65
CA GLU A 159 11.15 14.80 1.10
C GLU A 159 10.97 14.96 2.62
N ASN A 160 9.90 14.39 3.17
CA ASN A 160 9.58 14.46 4.60
C ASN A 160 10.04 13.23 5.39
N SER A 161 11.01 12.48 4.88
CA SER A 161 11.58 11.28 5.53
C SER A 161 11.99 11.48 7.00
N LYS A 162 12.44 12.69 7.36
CA LYS A 162 12.82 13.07 8.74
C LYS A 162 11.63 13.50 9.61
N ASN A 163 10.51 13.90 9.02
CA ASN A 163 9.35 14.42 9.72
C ASN A 163 8.21 13.39 9.70
N ILE A 164 8.34 12.39 10.57
CA ILE A 164 7.41 11.25 10.67
C ILE A 164 5.94 11.67 10.82
N PRO A 165 5.58 12.70 11.62
CA PRO A 165 4.18 13.17 11.70
C PRO A 165 3.56 13.51 10.35
N GLN A 166 4.32 14.06 9.40
CA GLN A 166 3.80 14.39 8.07
C GLN A 166 3.58 13.14 7.21
N LEU A 167 4.37 12.08 7.40
CA LEU A 167 4.21 10.81 6.70
C LEU A 167 2.89 10.11 7.03
N GLN A 168 2.31 10.41 8.20
CA GLN A 168 1.12 9.71 8.70
C GLN A 168 -0.09 9.82 7.76
N LYS A 169 -0.20 10.91 7.00
CA LYS A 169 -1.31 11.11 6.06
C LYS A 169 -1.32 10.11 4.89
N HIS A 170 -0.18 9.52 4.56
CA HIS A 170 -0.06 8.57 3.44
C HIS A 170 -0.26 7.11 3.87
N PHE A 171 -0.27 6.78 5.17
CA PHE A 171 -0.41 5.39 5.62
C PHE A 171 -1.70 4.72 5.17
N LYS A 172 -2.80 5.47 5.09
CA LYS A 172 -4.08 4.96 4.56
C LYS A 172 -4.01 4.48 3.10
N LYS A 173 -3.02 4.93 2.33
CA LYS A 173 -2.77 4.48 0.95
C LYS A 173 -1.89 3.22 0.92
N MET A 174 -1.00 3.05 1.90
CA MET A 174 -0.01 1.97 1.97
C MET A 174 -0.46 0.74 2.77
N PHE A 175 -1.40 0.90 3.70
CA PHE A 175 -1.86 -0.16 4.61
C PHE A 175 -3.38 -0.13 4.70
N ALA A 176 -3.97 -1.30 4.97
CA ALA A 176 -5.43 -1.43 5.09
C ALA A 176 -5.99 -0.71 6.34
N GLY A 177 -5.47 -1.07 7.52
CA GLY A 177 -5.99 -0.62 8.81
C GLY A 177 -5.16 0.43 9.53
N VAL A 178 -3.96 0.74 9.05
CA VAL A 178 -3.04 1.68 9.71
C VAL A 178 -3.38 3.11 9.31
N SER A 179 -3.74 3.94 10.28
CA SER A 179 -3.97 5.38 10.08
C SER A 179 -2.85 6.24 10.64
N SER A 180 -2.19 5.80 11.72
CA SER A 180 -1.07 6.50 12.33
C SER A 180 -0.15 5.52 13.06
N ILE A 181 1.03 6.00 13.42
CA ILE A 181 2.02 5.25 14.20
C ILE A 181 2.22 5.92 15.55
N LEU A 182 2.44 5.10 16.57
CA LEU A 182 2.73 5.54 17.93
C LEU A 182 4.24 5.80 18.02
N LEU A 183 4.61 7.03 18.33
CA LEU A 183 5.99 7.46 18.45
C LEU A 183 6.34 7.74 19.92
N ASN A 184 7.62 7.63 20.26
CA ASN A 184 8.14 8.14 21.52
C ASN A 184 8.18 9.69 21.53
N GLU A 185 8.42 10.29 22.71
CA GLU A 185 8.47 11.75 22.87
C GLU A 185 9.51 12.44 21.95
N GLU A 186 10.58 11.73 21.61
CA GLU A 186 11.65 12.21 20.74
C GLU A 186 11.42 11.96 19.24
N ASN A 187 10.32 11.30 18.85
CA ASN A 187 9.99 10.89 17.48
C ASN A 187 11.05 10.03 16.75
N ASN A 188 11.83 9.24 17.51
CA ASN A 188 12.92 8.40 17.00
C ASN A 188 12.62 6.90 17.04
N ILE A 189 11.56 6.50 17.76
CA ILE A 189 11.19 5.09 17.95
C ILE A 189 9.70 4.93 17.70
N VAL A 190 9.37 3.98 16.83
CA VAL A 190 8.00 3.53 16.56
C VAL A 190 7.64 2.46 17.58
N LEU A 191 6.73 2.82 18.49
CA LEU A 191 6.21 1.96 19.55
C LEU A 191 5.06 1.07 19.08
N GLY A 192 4.38 1.42 17.99
CA GLY A 192 3.22 0.70 17.52
C GLY A 192 2.45 1.39 16.41
N ILE A 193 1.26 0.86 16.11
CA ILE A 193 0.34 1.37 15.07
C ILE A 193 -1.03 1.67 15.68
N ALA A 194 -1.78 2.55 15.02
CA ALA A 194 -3.14 2.89 15.39
C ALA A 194 -4.06 2.94 14.15
N SER A 195 -5.31 2.51 14.34
CA SER A 195 -6.35 2.59 13.32
C SER A 195 -7.07 3.94 13.37
N GLY A 196 -7.81 4.25 12.29
CA GLY A 196 -8.64 5.45 12.22
C GLY A 196 -9.76 5.49 13.27
N GLU A 197 -10.13 4.35 13.84
CA GLU A 197 -11.17 4.21 14.88
C GLU A 197 -10.60 4.31 16.31
N GLY A 198 -9.27 4.50 16.43
CA GLY A 198 -8.58 4.65 17.71
C GLY A 198 -8.10 3.35 18.36
N GLU A 199 -8.23 2.21 17.68
CA GLU A 199 -7.60 0.95 18.11
C GLU A 199 -6.08 1.03 17.95
N LYS A 200 -5.34 0.60 18.97
CA LYS A 200 -3.88 0.67 19.03
C LYS A 200 -3.29 -0.71 19.18
N VAL A 201 -2.16 -0.94 18.52
CA VAL A 201 -1.34 -2.16 18.62
C VAL A 201 0.07 -1.72 19.01
N GLU A 202 0.52 -2.10 20.19
CA GLU A 202 1.89 -1.86 20.64
C GLU A 202 2.79 -2.99 20.15
N PHE A 203 3.94 -2.63 19.57
CA PHE A 203 4.89 -3.62 19.07
C PHE A 203 5.65 -4.28 20.22
N ILE A 204 5.96 -5.57 20.03
CA ILE A 204 6.78 -6.33 20.98
C ILE A 204 8.20 -5.81 20.95
N THR A 205 8.74 -5.59 19.74
CA THR A 205 10.03 -4.97 19.52
C THR A 205 9.85 -3.61 18.82
N PRO A 206 10.04 -2.49 19.55
CA PRO A 206 9.95 -1.16 18.94
C PRO A 206 10.97 -0.98 17.81
N VAL A 207 10.59 -0.27 16.76
CA VAL A 207 11.44 -0.03 15.59
C VAL A 207 12.13 1.33 15.72
N SER A 208 13.46 1.37 15.66
CA SER A 208 14.22 2.62 15.68
C SER A 208 14.38 3.21 14.27
N THR A 209 14.04 4.49 14.09
CA THR A 209 14.29 5.21 12.84
C THR A 209 15.73 5.73 12.71
N ILE A 210 16.52 5.65 13.79
CA ILE A 210 17.94 6.02 13.78
C ILE A 210 18.79 4.85 13.24
N GLU A 211 18.47 3.62 13.65
CA GLU A 211 19.17 2.41 13.19
C GLU A 211 18.93 2.17 11.69
N TYR A 212 17.71 2.49 11.23
CA TYR A 212 17.29 2.37 9.83
C TYR A 212 17.02 3.77 9.26
N PRO A 213 18.06 4.48 8.77
CA PRO A 213 17.95 5.89 8.37
C PRO A 213 17.12 6.11 7.11
N LYS A 214 16.93 5.09 6.25
CA LYS A 214 16.10 5.19 5.05
C LYS A 214 14.64 4.89 5.37
N THR A 215 13.74 5.64 4.74
CA THR A 215 12.29 5.49 4.93
C THR A 215 11.79 4.10 4.58
N SER A 216 12.25 3.55 3.44
CA SER A 216 11.93 2.21 2.97
C SER A 216 12.36 1.12 3.96
N ASP A 217 13.53 1.26 4.59
CA ASP A 217 14.09 0.26 5.51
C ASP A 217 13.27 0.16 6.81
N TRP A 218 13.01 1.29 7.48
CA TRP A 218 12.27 1.26 8.74
C TRP A 218 10.79 0.92 8.52
N LEU A 219 10.19 1.33 7.40
CA LEU A 219 8.82 0.92 7.04
C LEU A 219 8.71 -0.58 6.82
N THR A 220 9.73 -1.19 6.21
CA THR A 220 9.82 -2.66 6.05
C THR A 220 9.90 -3.36 7.40
N GLN A 221 10.65 -2.81 8.37
CA GLN A 221 10.68 -3.35 9.74
C GLN A 221 9.33 -3.20 10.44
N VAL A 222 8.66 -2.04 10.29
CA VAL A 222 7.31 -1.81 10.84
C VAL A 222 6.31 -2.81 10.28
N GLU A 223 6.34 -3.09 8.98
CA GLU A 223 5.47 -4.10 8.36
C GLU A 223 5.75 -5.51 8.92
N LYS A 224 7.02 -5.88 9.04
CA LYS A 224 7.42 -7.18 9.59
C LYS A 224 6.97 -7.32 11.04
N GLU A 225 7.21 -6.30 11.85
CA GLU A 225 6.89 -6.31 13.27
C GLU A 225 5.39 -6.28 13.53
N MET A 226 4.63 -5.56 12.70
CA MET A 226 3.16 -5.60 12.71
C MET A 226 2.66 -7.04 12.56
N ARG A 227 3.16 -7.78 11.57
CA ARG A 227 2.75 -9.18 11.33
C ARG A 227 3.12 -10.09 12.51
N VAL A 228 4.33 -9.96 13.03
CA VAL A 228 4.83 -10.78 14.15
C VAL A 228 4.05 -10.49 15.44
N THR A 229 3.83 -9.21 15.75
CA THR A 229 3.07 -8.77 16.92
C THR A 229 1.65 -9.33 16.88
N LEU A 230 0.95 -9.20 15.74
CA LEU A 230 -0.40 -9.75 15.57
C LEU A 230 -0.43 -11.29 15.69
N ALA A 231 0.59 -11.98 15.18
CA ALA A 231 0.69 -13.44 15.32
C ALA A 231 0.90 -13.88 16.77
N GLN A 232 1.70 -13.15 17.54
CA GLN A 232 1.89 -13.43 18.96
C GLN A 232 0.65 -13.09 19.78
N HIS A 233 0.01 -11.94 19.53
CA HIS A 233 -1.27 -11.58 20.16
C HIS A 233 -2.34 -12.64 19.89
N LEU A 234 -2.36 -13.23 18.69
CA LEU A 234 -3.24 -14.35 18.37
C LEU A 234 -2.93 -15.60 19.21
N ALA A 235 -1.65 -15.97 19.32
CA ALA A 235 -1.24 -17.13 20.12
C ALA A 235 -1.69 -16.99 21.59
N ASP A 236 -1.48 -15.80 22.17
CA ASP A 236 -1.87 -15.50 23.54
C ASP A 236 -3.40 -15.45 23.67
N SER A 237 -4.11 -14.85 22.71
CA SER A 237 -5.57 -14.74 22.71
C SER A 237 -6.26 -16.12 22.59
N VAL A 238 -5.69 -17.03 21.79
CA VAL A 238 -6.17 -18.43 21.65
C VAL A 238 -5.95 -19.22 22.94
N GLN A 239 -4.94 -18.90 23.74
CA GLN A 239 -4.78 -19.48 25.08
C GLN A 239 -5.80 -18.90 26.06
N ASP A 240 -5.95 -17.56 26.06
CA ASP A 240 -6.85 -16.84 26.94
C ASP A 240 -8.33 -17.09 26.62
N ILE A 241 -8.72 -17.51 25.41
CA ILE A 241 -10.13 -17.80 25.13
C ILE A 241 -10.56 -19.16 25.70
N ARG A 242 -9.62 -20.10 25.92
CA ARG A 242 -9.92 -21.46 26.41
C ARG A 242 -10.50 -21.50 27.82
N GLN A 243 -10.22 -20.51 28.66
CA GLN A 243 -10.83 -20.36 29.99
C GLN A 243 -12.34 -20.07 29.92
N PHE A 244 -12.86 -19.59 28.79
CA PHE A 244 -14.30 -19.41 28.56
C PHE A 244 -14.95 -20.63 27.90
N LYS A 245 -14.19 -21.73 27.73
CA LYS A 245 -14.69 -22.94 27.07
C LYS A 245 -15.60 -23.78 27.95
N GLU A 246 -15.35 -23.80 29.26
CA GLU A 246 -16.04 -24.65 30.22
C GLU A 246 -16.56 -23.84 31.40
N GLY A 247 -17.86 -23.96 31.71
CA GLY A 247 -18.48 -23.33 32.87
C GLY A 247 -19.31 -22.08 32.56
N VAL A 248 -19.70 -21.37 33.63
CA VAL A 248 -20.43 -20.10 33.53
C VAL A 248 -19.46 -19.01 33.12
N ILE A 249 -19.78 -18.27 32.07
CA ILE A 249 -18.92 -17.20 31.53
C ILE A 249 -18.84 -16.08 32.56
N ASP A 250 -17.63 -15.81 33.03
CA ASP A 250 -17.35 -14.61 33.81
C ASP A 250 -17.30 -13.40 32.88
N GLN A 251 -18.40 -12.64 32.87
CA GLN A 251 -18.60 -11.49 31.98
C GLN A 251 -17.51 -10.42 32.14
N PRO A 252 -17.11 -10.00 33.36
CA PRO A 252 -15.93 -9.16 33.59
C PRO A 252 -14.64 -9.67 32.92
N ALA A 253 -14.30 -10.95 33.10
CA ALA A 253 -13.08 -11.53 32.52
C ALA A 253 -13.15 -11.56 30.98
N PHE A 254 -14.32 -11.91 30.42
CA PHE A 254 -14.54 -11.88 28.98
C PHE A 254 -14.38 -10.47 28.39
N MET A 255 -14.87 -9.45 29.09
CA MET A 255 -14.73 -8.05 28.66
C MET A 255 -13.28 -7.58 28.76
N SER A 256 -12.55 -7.98 29.82
CA SER A 256 -11.12 -7.71 29.95
C SER A 256 -10.32 -8.37 28.82
N TRP A 257 -10.69 -9.57 28.39
CA TRP A 257 -10.09 -10.24 27.23
C TRP A 257 -10.36 -9.47 25.93
N CYS A 258 -11.59 -9.01 25.70
CA CYS A 258 -11.94 -8.20 24.53
C CYS A 258 -11.19 -6.86 24.46
N ASP A 259 -10.85 -6.27 25.61
CA ASP A 259 -10.10 -5.02 25.68
C ASP A 259 -8.60 -5.22 25.50
N LYS A 260 -8.06 -6.36 25.95
CA LYS A 260 -6.63 -6.69 25.89
C LYS A 260 -6.14 -6.86 24.45
N TYR A 261 -6.97 -7.41 23.56
CA TYR A 261 -6.59 -7.77 22.19
C TYR A 261 -7.33 -6.94 21.14
N GLU A 262 -6.77 -6.87 19.93
CA GLU A 262 -7.36 -6.18 18.79
C GLU A 262 -8.64 -6.87 18.28
N ALA A 263 -9.53 -6.11 17.65
CA ALA A 263 -10.79 -6.57 17.09
C ALA A 263 -10.59 -7.75 16.13
N GLN A 264 -9.59 -7.63 15.26
CA GLN A 264 -9.20 -8.67 14.30
C GLN A 264 -8.78 -9.97 14.99
N ILE A 265 -7.94 -9.87 16.02
CA ILE A 265 -7.40 -11.02 16.76
C ILE A 265 -8.48 -11.73 17.57
N VAL A 266 -9.32 -10.95 18.25
CA VAL A 266 -10.47 -11.44 19.02
C VAL A 266 -11.43 -12.27 18.16
N VAL A 267 -11.73 -11.81 16.94
CA VAL A 267 -12.57 -12.56 15.98
C VAL A 267 -11.88 -13.83 15.50
N LEU A 268 -10.59 -13.78 15.17
CA LEU A 268 -9.82 -14.96 14.74
C LEU A 268 -9.76 -16.02 15.85
N ALA A 269 -9.53 -15.62 17.09
CA ALA A 269 -9.50 -16.53 18.23
C ALA A 269 -10.86 -17.25 18.41
N ALA A 270 -11.98 -16.52 18.25
CA ALA A 270 -13.32 -17.11 18.29
C ALA A 270 -13.55 -18.10 17.13
N GLN A 271 -13.05 -17.81 15.93
CA GLN A 271 -13.14 -18.69 14.76
C GLN A 271 -12.34 -19.99 14.91
N ILE A 272 -11.13 -19.89 15.47
CA ILE A 272 -10.25 -21.02 15.75
C ILE A 272 -10.91 -21.92 16.79
N MET A 273 -11.34 -21.34 17.92
CA MET A 273 -12.03 -22.07 18.98
C MET A 273 -13.24 -22.84 18.44
N TRP A 274 -14.11 -22.17 17.68
CA TRP A 274 -15.29 -22.82 17.10
C TRP A 274 -14.92 -23.95 16.12
N SER A 275 -13.94 -23.72 15.24
CA SER A 275 -13.52 -24.73 14.26
C SER A 275 -12.97 -25.99 14.94
N GLU A 276 -12.13 -25.82 15.96
CA GLU A 276 -11.55 -26.92 16.75
C GLU A 276 -12.63 -27.65 17.57
N ASP A 277 -13.57 -26.92 18.17
CA ASP A 277 -14.64 -27.49 19.00
C ASP A 277 -15.63 -28.30 18.18
N VAL A 278 -16.03 -27.80 17.00
CA VAL A 278 -16.91 -28.55 16.08
C VAL A 278 -16.20 -29.77 15.53
N GLU A 279 -14.93 -29.68 15.15
CA GLU A 279 -14.20 -30.83 14.64
C GLU A 279 -13.98 -31.89 15.73
N ALA A 280 -13.63 -31.50 16.96
CA ALA A 280 -13.54 -32.40 18.11
C ALA A 280 -14.88 -33.07 18.43
N ALA A 281 -15.99 -32.32 18.36
CA ALA A 281 -17.33 -32.85 18.53
C ALA A 281 -17.68 -33.89 17.45
N LEU A 282 -17.40 -33.60 16.17
CA LEU A 282 -17.64 -34.53 15.06
C LEU A 282 -16.74 -35.78 15.16
N GLN A 283 -15.50 -35.65 15.61
CA GLN A 283 -14.62 -36.79 15.89
C GLN A 283 -15.16 -37.66 17.02
N ALA A 284 -15.68 -37.06 18.09
CA ALA A 284 -16.30 -37.79 19.20
C ALA A 284 -17.55 -38.56 18.75
N VAL A 285 -18.42 -37.95 17.94
CA VAL A 285 -19.59 -38.63 17.34
C VAL A 285 -19.15 -39.80 16.46
N SER A 286 -18.17 -39.58 15.58
CA SER A 286 -17.65 -40.64 14.70
C SER A 286 -17.03 -41.80 15.46
N THR A 287 -16.39 -41.55 16.60
CA THR A 287 -15.71 -42.57 17.42
C THR A 287 -16.70 -43.34 18.29
N ALA A 288 -17.72 -42.66 18.82
CA ALA A 288 -18.76 -43.28 19.63
C ALA A 288 -19.65 -44.24 18.83
N GLY A 289 -19.80 -44.02 17.51
CA GLY A 289 -20.62 -44.85 16.62
C GLY A 289 -22.13 -44.74 16.87
N ASP A 290 -22.52 -44.03 17.93
CA ASP A 290 -23.89 -43.58 18.18
C ASP A 290 -24.14 -42.33 17.32
N ASN A 291 -25.21 -42.33 16.54
CA ASN A 291 -25.61 -41.17 15.72
C ASN A 291 -26.11 -39.99 16.58
N SER A 292 -25.82 -39.99 17.88
CA SER A 292 -26.13 -38.91 18.78
C SER A 292 -25.23 -37.70 18.49
N LEU A 293 -25.88 -36.55 18.25
CA LEU A 293 -25.21 -35.27 18.01
C LEU A 293 -25.05 -34.45 19.29
N ASP A 294 -25.13 -35.09 20.46
CA ASP A 294 -25.00 -34.43 21.76
C ASP A 294 -23.69 -33.61 21.90
N PRO A 295 -22.52 -34.09 21.44
CA PRO A 295 -21.30 -33.28 21.47
C PRO A 295 -21.45 -31.98 20.68
N VAL A 296 -22.07 -32.02 19.49
CA VAL A 296 -22.30 -30.84 18.65
C VAL A 296 -23.34 -29.90 19.26
N ARG A 297 -24.37 -30.45 19.94
CA ARG A 297 -25.36 -29.67 20.69
C ARG A 297 -24.75 -28.92 21.88
N ARG A 298 -23.72 -29.47 22.53
CA ARG A 298 -22.99 -28.77 23.60
C ARG A 298 -22.28 -27.54 23.06
N VAL A 299 -21.56 -27.67 21.93
CA VAL A 299 -20.93 -26.54 21.25
C VAL A 299 -21.96 -25.46 20.89
N LEU A 300 -23.12 -25.85 20.38
CA LEU A 300 -24.22 -24.92 20.09
C LEU A 300 -24.69 -24.18 21.36
N SER A 301 -24.98 -24.90 22.45
CA SER A 301 -25.48 -24.30 23.69
C SER A 301 -24.47 -23.33 24.34
N GLN A 302 -23.18 -23.63 24.18
CA GLN A 302 -22.10 -22.77 24.65
C GLN A 302 -22.02 -21.48 23.81
N GLY A 303 -22.07 -21.60 22.48
CA GLY A 303 -22.12 -20.44 21.58
C GLY A 303 -23.34 -19.54 21.84
N GLU A 304 -24.51 -20.13 22.08
CA GLU A 304 -25.72 -19.39 22.47
C GLU A 304 -25.54 -18.65 23.80
N SER A 305 -24.90 -19.28 24.79
CA SER A 305 -24.63 -18.65 26.09
C SER A 305 -23.67 -17.46 25.95
N ILE A 306 -22.62 -17.58 25.13
CA ILE A 306 -21.69 -16.46 24.82
C ILE A 306 -22.44 -15.34 24.08
N LEU A 307 -23.25 -15.67 23.07
CA LEU A 307 -24.01 -14.69 22.31
C LEU A 307 -24.97 -13.90 23.21
N VAL A 308 -25.68 -14.58 24.12
CA VAL A 308 -26.56 -13.93 25.09
C VAL A 308 -25.78 -12.97 26.00
N ALA A 309 -24.63 -13.39 26.51
CA ALA A 309 -23.76 -12.52 27.32
C ALA A 309 -23.25 -11.29 26.53
N LEU A 310 -22.89 -11.48 25.26
CA LEU A 310 -22.48 -10.38 24.36
C LEU A 310 -23.63 -9.38 24.13
N ILE A 311 -24.84 -9.87 23.86
CA ILE A 311 -26.02 -9.02 23.64
C ILE A 311 -26.34 -8.20 24.90
N TYR A 312 -26.30 -8.82 26.09
CA TYR A 312 -26.47 -8.09 27.36
C TYR A 312 -25.39 -7.03 27.55
N SER A 313 -24.15 -7.30 27.15
CA SER A 313 -23.03 -6.36 27.26
C SER A 313 -23.19 -5.15 26.32
N VAL A 314 -23.74 -5.35 25.12
CA VAL A 314 -24.01 -4.27 24.14
C VAL A 314 -25.19 -3.39 24.56
N LEU A 315 -26.17 -3.94 25.28
CA LEU A 315 -27.28 -3.15 25.84
C LEU A 315 -26.82 -2.17 26.93
N GLN A 316 -25.67 -2.43 27.57
CA GLN A 316 -25.07 -1.53 28.54
C GLN A 316 -24.27 -0.41 27.88
N LYS A 317 -23.96 0.65 28.64
CA LYS A 317 -23.15 1.77 28.14
C LYS A 317 -21.69 1.32 27.97
N GLN A 318 -21.24 1.19 26.73
CA GLN A 318 -19.87 0.80 26.38
C GLN A 318 -19.10 1.95 25.69
N PRO A 319 -17.76 1.99 25.79
CA PRO A 319 -16.93 2.82 24.92
C PRO A 319 -17.17 2.50 23.44
N HIS A 320 -17.02 3.49 22.56
CA HIS A 320 -17.31 3.34 21.12
C HIS A 320 -16.51 2.19 20.47
N LEU A 321 -15.20 2.12 20.75
CA LEU A 321 -14.33 1.05 20.22
C LEU A 321 -14.78 -0.34 20.67
N ARG A 322 -15.01 -0.53 21.97
CA ARG A 322 -15.45 -1.81 22.52
C ARG A 322 -16.81 -2.21 21.95
N ARG A 323 -17.73 -1.26 21.79
CA ARG A 323 -19.04 -1.53 21.18
C ARG A 323 -18.91 -2.12 19.78
N ARG A 324 -18.07 -1.55 18.92
CA ARG A 324 -17.80 -2.10 17.58
C ARG A 324 -17.19 -3.49 17.65
N LYS A 325 -16.23 -3.74 18.54
CA LYS A 325 -15.67 -5.10 18.77
C LYS A 325 -16.75 -6.12 19.12
N LEU A 326 -17.66 -5.76 20.02
CA LEU A 326 -18.78 -6.62 20.42
C LEU A 326 -19.74 -6.87 19.25
N GLU A 327 -20.05 -5.86 18.45
CA GLU A 327 -20.89 -6.01 17.24
C GLU A 327 -20.25 -6.98 16.23
N LEU A 328 -18.93 -6.92 16.05
CA LEU A 328 -18.18 -7.86 15.20
C LEU A 328 -18.22 -9.30 15.74
N LEU A 329 -18.04 -9.48 17.05
CA LEU A 329 -18.17 -10.78 17.71
C LEU A 329 -19.60 -11.33 17.62
N ILE A 330 -20.61 -10.51 17.83
CA ILE A 330 -22.02 -10.92 17.72
C ILE A 330 -22.31 -11.45 16.31
N ASN A 331 -21.83 -10.76 15.27
CA ASN A 331 -21.99 -11.21 13.89
C ASN A 331 -21.28 -12.56 13.65
N GLU A 332 -20.07 -12.74 14.18
CA GLU A 332 -19.34 -14.02 14.12
C GLU A 332 -20.09 -15.16 14.82
N PHE A 333 -20.45 -14.99 16.10
CA PHE A 333 -21.13 -16.02 16.88
C PHE A 333 -22.50 -16.37 16.28
N LEU A 334 -23.22 -15.39 15.72
CA LEU A 334 -24.46 -15.65 15.00
C LEU A 334 -24.23 -16.56 13.80
N HIS A 335 -23.20 -16.30 12.98
CA HIS A 335 -22.86 -17.17 11.86
C HIS A 335 -22.49 -18.59 12.34
N GLN A 336 -21.64 -18.70 13.36
CA GLN A 336 -21.22 -19.99 13.94
C GLN A 336 -22.41 -20.82 14.44
N ILE A 337 -23.36 -20.19 15.13
CA ILE A 337 -24.60 -20.82 15.61
C ILE A 337 -25.44 -21.32 14.43
N ILE A 338 -25.61 -20.50 13.38
CA ILE A 338 -26.37 -20.87 12.18
C ILE A 338 -25.74 -22.08 11.48
N GLN A 339 -24.41 -22.10 11.32
CA GLN A 339 -23.70 -23.22 10.71
C GLN A 339 -23.78 -24.48 11.60
N THR A 340 -23.62 -24.34 12.91
CA THR A 340 -23.75 -25.47 13.85
C THR A 340 -25.18 -26.06 13.82
N CYS A 341 -26.20 -25.21 13.76
CA CYS A 341 -27.59 -25.65 13.55
C CYS A 341 -27.76 -26.41 12.23
N LYS A 342 -27.11 -25.96 11.16
CA LYS A 342 -27.14 -26.63 9.85
C LYS A 342 -26.47 -28.01 9.91
N ILE A 343 -25.34 -28.15 10.61
CA ILE A 343 -24.66 -29.43 10.85
C ILE A 343 -25.61 -30.41 11.56
N ILE A 344 -26.33 -29.94 12.60
CA ILE A 344 -27.30 -30.75 13.34
C ILE A 344 -28.49 -31.16 12.48
N ARG A 345 -29.06 -30.22 11.70
CA ARG A 345 -30.20 -30.49 10.80
C ARG A 345 -29.85 -31.49 9.70
N SER A 346 -28.65 -31.37 9.13
CA SER A 346 -28.14 -32.28 8.10
C SER A 346 -27.62 -33.62 8.66
N ARG A 347 -27.63 -33.80 9.99
CA ARG A 347 -27.15 -35.01 10.67
C ARG A 347 -25.73 -35.42 10.26
N ILE A 348 -24.83 -34.46 10.20
CA ILE A 348 -23.43 -34.73 9.89
C ILE A 348 -22.77 -35.43 11.09
N THR A 349 -22.21 -36.60 10.86
CA THR A 349 -21.59 -37.45 11.90
C THR A 349 -20.09 -37.60 11.76
N HIS A 350 -19.48 -37.05 10.71
CA HIS A 350 -18.07 -37.27 10.40
C HIS A 350 -17.35 -35.95 10.03
N PRO A 351 -16.11 -35.71 10.51
CA PRO A 351 -15.36 -34.48 10.23
C PRO A 351 -14.92 -34.32 8.77
N LYS A 352 -15.00 -35.38 7.95
CA LYS A 352 -14.75 -35.33 6.50
C LYS A 352 -16.03 -35.18 5.65
N ALA A 353 -17.18 -34.90 6.26
CA ALA A 353 -18.40 -34.67 5.49
C ALA A 353 -18.29 -33.40 4.64
N SER A 354 -18.75 -33.48 3.39
CA SER A 354 -18.61 -32.39 2.41
C SER A 354 -19.19 -31.08 2.92
N GLU A 355 -20.34 -31.12 3.60
CA GLU A 355 -21.05 -29.94 4.08
C GLU A 355 -20.25 -29.15 5.12
N TRP A 356 -19.48 -29.85 5.97
CA TRP A 356 -18.53 -29.23 6.90
C TRP A 356 -17.28 -28.73 6.19
N LEU A 357 -16.73 -29.54 5.28
CA LEU A 357 -15.53 -29.18 4.53
C LEU A 357 -15.75 -27.93 3.68
N CYS A 358 -16.96 -27.71 3.14
CA CYS A 358 -17.32 -26.51 2.38
C CYS A 358 -17.40 -25.23 3.24
N GLN A 359 -17.36 -25.33 4.57
CA GLN A 359 -17.24 -24.15 5.44
C GLN A 359 -15.77 -23.74 5.58
N MET A 360 -15.55 -22.44 5.76
CA MET A 360 -14.23 -21.90 6.06
C MET A 360 -13.87 -22.23 7.51
N ARG A 361 -12.74 -22.89 7.70
CA ARG A 361 -12.29 -23.43 8.99
C ARG A 361 -10.91 -22.91 9.32
N PHE A 362 -10.68 -22.60 10.59
CA PHE A 362 -9.46 -21.99 11.09
C PHE A 362 -8.76 -22.96 12.03
N TYR A 363 -7.45 -23.15 11.84
CA TYR A 363 -6.66 -24.07 12.64
C TYR A 363 -5.40 -23.37 13.12
N PHE A 364 -5.12 -23.48 14.41
CA PHE A 364 -3.93 -22.93 15.02
C PHE A 364 -2.99 -24.07 15.46
N ASP A 365 -1.80 -24.13 14.87
CA ASP A 365 -0.78 -25.11 15.24
C ASP A 365 0.33 -24.46 16.09
N PRO A 366 0.30 -24.61 17.43
CA PRO A 366 1.31 -24.03 18.30
C PRO A 366 2.70 -24.70 18.17
N LYS A 367 2.79 -25.87 17.51
CA LYS A 367 4.08 -26.57 17.32
C LYS A 367 4.87 -26.02 16.14
N GLN A 368 4.23 -25.22 15.28
CA GLN A 368 4.88 -24.64 14.12
C GLN A 368 5.90 -23.57 14.56
N THR A 369 7.14 -23.70 14.05
CA THR A 369 8.27 -22.83 14.44
C THR A 369 8.15 -21.42 13.88
N ASP A 370 7.52 -21.28 12.71
CA ASP A 370 7.26 -20.00 12.06
C ASP A 370 5.92 -19.44 12.55
N THR A 371 5.96 -18.39 13.38
CA THR A 371 4.79 -17.76 14.01
C THR A 371 3.76 -17.31 12.97
N LEU A 372 4.21 -16.83 11.81
CA LEU A 372 3.33 -16.36 10.74
C LEU A 372 2.59 -17.51 10.03
N LYS A 373 3.04 -18.76 10.20
CA LYS A 373 2.42 -19.96 9.61
C LYS A 373 1.63 -20.79 10.62
N GLN A 374 1.54 -20.35 11.88
CA GLN A 374 0.78 -21.05 12.93
C GLN A 374 -0.71 -21.07 12.64
N LEU A 375 -1.25 -20.00 12.06
CA LEU A 375 -2.64 -19.94 11.62
C LEU A 375 -2.78 -20.44 10.17
N SER A 376 -3.64 -21.45 9.99
CA SER A 376 -4.05 -21.93 8.67
C SER A 376 -5.56 -21.91 8.50
N ILE A 377 -6.00 -21.47 7.32
CA ILE A 377 -7.39 -21.42 6.93
C ILE A 377 -7.60 -22.52 5.88
N LYS A 378 -8.63 -23.33 6.06
CA LYS A 378 -8.99 -24.38 5.10
C LYS A 378 -10.41 -24.22 4.64
N MET A 379 -10.62 -24.39 3.34
CA MET A 379 -11.95 -24.46 2.73
C MET A 379 -11.92 -25.58 1.71
N GLU A 380 -12.68 -26.62 1.99
CA GLU A 380 -12.64 -27.90 1.27
C GLU A 380 -11.22 -28.49 1.20
N HIS A 381 -10.58 -28.51 0.02
CA HIS A 381 -9.21 -28.96 -0.19
C HIS A 381 -8.18 -27.81 -0.19
N ALA A 382 -8.63 -26.56 -0.29
CA ALA A 382 -7.76 -25.39 -0.32
C ALA A 382 -7.19 -25.08 1.07
N LYS A 383 -5.91 -24.69 1.12
CA LYS A 383 -5.21 -24.33 2.36
C LYS A 383 -4.47 -23.02 2.20
N PHE A 384 -4.80 -22.05 3.05
CA PHE A 384 -4.21 -20.72 3.07
C PHE A 384 -3.50 -20.45 4.40
N HIS A 385 -2.42 -19.68 4.33
CA HIS A 385 -1.81 -19.05 5.48
C HIS A 385 -2.36 -17.63 5.64
N TYR A 386 -2.63 -17.24 6.88
CA TYR A 386 -3.09 -15.89 7.18
C TYR A 386 -2.01 -14.86 6.88
N GLY A 387 -2.37 -13.74 6.26
CA GLY A 387 -1.39 -12.73 5.85
C GLY A 387 -0.92 -11.79 6.97
N PHE A 388 -1.64 -11.75 8.09
CA PHE A 388 -1.38 -10.84 9.23
C PHE A 388 -1.27 -9.36 8.83
N GLU A 389 -1.96 -8.93 7.78
CA GLU A 389 -2.17 -7.51 7.52
C GLU A 389 -3.07 -6.93 8.63
N TYR A 390 -2.68 -5.79 9.22
CA TYR A 390 -3.54 -5.10 10.18
C TYR A 390 -4.71 -4.44 9.45
N LEU A 391 -5.91 -4.88 9.78
CA LEU A 391 -7.15 -4.38 9.18
C LEU A 391 -7.80 -3.30 10.05
N GLY A 392 -7.45 -3.23 11.35
CA GLY A 392 -8.17 -2.40 12.31
C GLY A 392 -9.62 -2.84 12.49
N VAL A 393 -10.47 -1.91 12.93
CA VAL A 393 -11.90 -2.16 13.17
C VAL A 393 -12.67 -1.97 11.87
N GLN A 394 -12.75 -3.04 11.07
CA GLN A 394 -13.48 -3.04 9.80
C GLN A 394 -14.96 -3.35 10.01
N ASP A 395 -15.81 -2.80 9.12
CA ASP A 395 -17.19 -3.24 9.01
C ASP A 395 -17.24 -4.64 8.43
N ARG A 396 -18.11 -5.48 9.00
CA ARG A 396 -18.19 -6.89 8.61
C ARG A 396 -19.45 -7.20 7.84
N LEU A 397 -19.26 -7.76 6.65
CA LEU A 397 -20.34 -8.27 5.82
C LEU A 397 -21.01 -9.46 6.51
N VAL A 398 -22.34 -9.46 6.57
CA VAL A 398 -23.11 -10.59 7.08
C VAL A 398 -22.91 -11.79 6.16
N GLN A 399 -22.40 -12.89 6.71
CA GLN A 399 -22.15 -14.12 5.96
C GLN A 399 -23.45 -14.83 5.64
N THR A 400 -23.92 -14.66 4.40
CA THR A 400 -25.09 -15.34 3.85
C THR A 400 -24.69 -16.59 3.08
N GLN A 401 -25.65 -17.47 2.78
CA GLN A 401 -25.39 -18.65 1.94
C GLN A 401 -24.80 -18.32 0.56
N LEU A 402 -25.14 -17.15 0.01
CA LEU A 402 -24.55 -16.68 -1.26
C LEU A 402 -23.08 -16.28 -1.07
N THR A 403 -22.76 -15.64 0.06
CA THR A 403 -21.38 -15.27 0.42
C THR A 403 -20.52 -16.50 0.64
N ASP A 404 -21.03 -17.52 1.33
CA ASP A 404 -20.31 -18.78 1.56
C ASP A 404 -19.98 -19.49 0.24
N ARG A 405 -20.94 -19.52 -0.71
CA ARG A 405 -20.72 -20.07 -2.06
C ARG A 405 -19.69 -19.26 -2.85
N CYS A 406 -19.73 -17.93 -2.73
CA CYS A 406 -18.74 -17.05 -3.32
C CYS A 406 -17.34 -17.36 -2.76
N TYR A 407 -17.21 -17.50 -1.43
CA TYR A 407 -15.95 -17.82 -0.79
C TYR A 407 -15.42 -19.18 -1.24
N LEU A 408 -16.29 -20.18 -1.36
CA LEU A 408 -15.91 -21.50 -1.87
C LEU A 408 -15.34 -21.41 -3.29
N ALA A 409 -16.06 -20.75 -4.22
CA ALA A 409 -15.59 -20.63 -5.60
C ALA A 409 -14.26 -19.85 -5.70
N MET A 410 -14.13 -18.76 -4.97
CA MET A 410 -12.93 -17.93 -4.98
C MET A 410 -11.72 -18.64 -4.35
N THR A 411 -11.92 -19.36 -3.24
CA THR A 411 -10.85 -20.14 -2.61
C THR A 411 -10.39 -21.28 -3.52
N GLN A 412 -11.29 -21.97 -4.23
CA GLN A 412 -10.87 -22.97 -5.22
C GLN A 412 -10.12 -22.38 -6.41
N ALA A 413 -10.52 -21.20 -6.88
CA ALA A 413 -9.78 -20.49 -7.91
C ALA A 413 -8.35 -20.14 -7.45
N LEU A 414 -8.19 -19.62 -6.22
CA LEU A 414 -6.90 -19.28 -5.64
C LEU A 414 -5.99 -20.51 -5.43
N GLU A 415 -6.56 -21.63 -4.99
CA GLU A 415 -5.85 -22.91 -4.89
C GLU A 415 -5.36 -23.38 -6.27
N SER A 416 -6.20 -23.21 -7.29
CA SER A 416 -5.89 -23.55 -8.69
C SER A 416 -4.97 -22.54 -9.39
N ARG A 417 -4.49 -21.50 -8.68
CA ARG A 417 -3.68 -20.39 -9.25
C ARG A 417 -4.39 -19.64 -10.37
N LEU A 418 -5.72 -19.53 -10.29
CA LEU A 418 -6.56 -18.78 -11.22
C LEU A 418 -7.12 -17.52 -10.57
N GLY A 419 -7.45 -16.53 -11.40
CA GLY A 419 -8.21 -15.36 -10.98
C GLY A 419 -9.68 -15.73 -10.73
N GLY A 420 -10.30 -15.08 -9.74
CA GLY A 420 -11.72 -15.21 -9.48
C GLY A 420 -12.53 -14.11 -10.16
N CYS A 421 -13.58 -14.48 -10.90
CA CYS A 421 -14.46 -13.53 -11.58
C CYS A 421 -15.90 -13.67 -11.05
N LEU A 422 -16.36 -12.63 -10.35
CA LEU A 422 -17.75 -12.54 -9.90
C LEU A 422 -18.53 -11.62 -10.84
N PHE A 423 -19.59 -12.15 -11.45
CA PHE A 423 -20.47 -11.39 -12.33
C PHE A 423 -21.89 -11.30 -11.75
N GLY A 424 -22.61 -10.23 -12.08
CA GLY A 424 -23.98 -10.00 -11.62
C GLY A 424 -24.35 -8.52 -11.61
N PRO A 425 -25.64 -8.17 -11.38
CA PRO A 425 -26.12 -6.80 -11.38
C PRO A 425 -25.38 -5.88 -10.39
N ALA A 426 -25.39 -4.56 -10.64
CA ALA A 426 -24.85 -3.58 -9.69
C ALA A 426 -25.58 -3.68 -8.34
N GLY A 427 -24.87 -3.41 -7.24
CA GLY A 427 -25.44 -3.45 -5.88
C GLY A 427 -25.62 -4.85 -5.26
N THR A 428 -25.21 -5.92 -5.94
CA THR A 428 -25.29 -7.30 -5.41
C THR A 428 -24.16 -7.70 -4.45
N GLY A 429 -23.35 -6.74 -3.99
CA GLY A 429 -22.30 -6.99 -2.99
C GLY A 429 -21.05 -7.71 -3.51
N LYS A 430 -20.82 -7.79 -4.84
CA LYS A 430 -19.66 -8.49 -5.44
C LYS A 430 -18.32 -8.01 -4.90
N THR A 431 -18.05 -6.70 -5.02
CA THR A 431 -16.81 -6.08 -4.55
C THR A 431 -16.62 -6.30 -3.05
N GLU A 432 -17.65 -6.05 -2.26
CA GLU A 432 -17.60 -6.17 -0.80
C GLU A 432 -17.41 -7.63 -0.36
N SER A 433 -17.92 -8.60 -1.12
CA SER A 433 -17.66 -10.03 -0.87
C SER A 433 -16.19 -10.39 -1.10
N VAL A 434 -15.54 -9.86 -2.14
CA VAL A 434 -14.11 -10.10 -2.39
C VAL A 434 -13.25 -9.44 -1.31
N LYS A 435 -13.58 -8.19 -0.93
CA LYS A 435 -12.90 -7.50 0.18
C LYS A 435 -13.03 -8.27 1.49
N ALA A 436 -14.25 -8.69 1.84
CA ALA A 436 -14.51 -9.46 3.04
C ALA A 436 -13.75 -10.81 3.03
N LEU A 437 -13.63 -11.49 1.88
CA LEU A 437 -12.81 -12.69 1.75
C LEU A 437 -11.33 -12.41 2.00
N GLY A 438 -10.77 -11.35 1.39
CA GLY A 438 -9.37 -10.99 1.59
C GLY A 438 -9.07 -10.62 3.05
N HIS A 439 -9.97 -9.89 3.71
CA HIS A 439 -9.89 -9.60 5.15
C HIS A 439 -9.92 -10.88 6.00
N GLN A 440 -10.78 -11.83 5.64
CA GLN A 440 -10.88 -13.13 6.29
C GLN A 440 -9.61 -13.98 6.11
N LEU A 441 -8.86 -13.77 5.02
CA LEU A 441 -7.53 -14.36 4.78
C LEU A 441 -6.37 -13.52 5.35
N GLY A 442 -6.66 -12.35 5.94
CA GLY A 442 -5.65 -11.44 6.49
C GLY A 442 -4.78 -10.79 5.43
N ARG A 443 -5.33 -10.60 4.22
CA ARG A 443 -4.65 -10.04 3.06
C ARG A 443 -5.03 -8.58 2.86
N PHE A 444 -4.09 -7.81 2.37
CA PHE A 444 -4.34 -6.45 1.92
C PHE A 444 -5.11 -6.49 0.59
N VAL A 445 -6.29 -5.89 0.54
CA VAL A 445 -7.15 -5.87 -0.65
C VAL A 445 -7.20 -4.48 -1.25
N PHE A 446 -6.82 -4.39 -2.53
CA PHE A 446 -7.02 -3.19 -3.32
C PHE A 446 -8.30 -3.26 -4.13
N PHE A 447 -8.91 -2.09 -4.33
CA PHE A 447 -10.06 -1.94 -5.20
C PHE A 447 -9.80 -0.82 -6.20
N PHE A 448 -9.84 -1.19 -7.48
CA PHE A 448 -9.67 -0.27 -8.58
C PHE A 448 -11.00 -0.15 -9.33
N ASN A 449 -11.54 1.06 -9.37
CA ASN A 449 -12.65 1.39 -10.25
C ASN A 449 -12.07 1.71 -11.63
N CYS A 450 -12.01 0.72 -12.50
CA CYS A 450 -11.54 0.93 -13.87
C CYS A 450 -12.46 1.93 -14.59
N ASN A 451 -11.87 2.99 -15.13
CA ASN A 451 -12.51 3.98 -15.98
C ASN A 451 -11.64 4.18 -17.24
N ASP A 452 -12.12 4.98 -18.19
CA ASP A 452 -11.42 5.19 -19.47
C ASP A 452 -10.07 5.95 -19.31
N THR A 453 -9.74 6.42 -18.10
CA THR A 453 -8.45 7.06 -17.79
C THR A 453 -7.39 6.07 -17.30
N PHE A 454 -7.72 4.79 -17.13
CA PHE A 454 -6.72 3.77 -16.78
C PHE A 454 -5.83 3.45 -17.98
N ASP A 455 -4.57 3.87 -17.91
CA ASP A 455 -3.56 3.53 -18.89
C ASP A 455 -2.91 2.17 -18.59
N PHE A 456 -2.38 1.53 -19.64
CA PHE A 456 -1.62 0.28 -19.58
C PHE A 456 -0.43 0.38 -18.61
N GLN A 457 0.26 1.52 -18.58
CA GLN A 457 1.40 1.75 -17.70
C GLN A 457 0.98 1.74 -16.22
N ALA A 458 -0.14 2.41 -15.89
CA ALA A 458 -0.68 2.43 -14.53
C ALA A 458 -1.09 1.03 -14.05
N MET A 459 -1.72 0.23 -14.92
CA MET A 459 -2.06 -1.16 -14.61
C MET A 459 -0.81 -2.04 -14.42
N GLY A 460 0.20 -1.88 -15.28
CA GLY A 460 1.48 -2.59 -15.15
C GLY A 460 2.12 -2.32 -13.79
N ARG A 461 2.17 -1.06 -13.38
CA ARG A 461 2.71 -0.64 -12.08
C ARG A 461 1.96 -1.27 -10.90
N ILE A 462 0.64 -1.27 -10.94
CA ILE A 462 -0.20 -1.89 -9.90
C ILE A 462 0.09 -3.38 -9.80
N PHE A 463 0.20 -4.08 -10.93
CA PHE A 463 0.49 -5.52 -10.92
C PHE A 463 1.89 -5.84 -10.39
N VAL A 464 2.90 -5.03 -10.68
CA VAL A 464 4.23 -5.19 -10.08
C VAL A 464 4.15 -5.07 -8.56
N GLY A 465 3.45 -4.06 -8.05
CA GLY A 465 3.20 -3.90 -6.62
C GLY A 465 2.48 -5.10 -5.98
N LEU A 466 1.42 -5.59 -6.62
CA LEU A 466 0.67 -6.76 -6.14
C LEU A 466 1.47 -8.07 -6.17
N CYS A 467 2.46 -8.19 -7.05
CA CYS A 467 3.34 -9.36 -7.11
C CYS A 467 4.43 -9.34 -6.04
N GLN A 468 4.83 -8.14 -5.60
CA GLN A 468 5.91 -7.97 -4.62
C GLN A 468 5.42 -7.92 -3.16
N VAL A 469 4.19 -7.47 -2.90
CA VAL A 469 3.52 -7.47 -1.58
C VAL A 469 2.82 -8.79 -1.31
#